data_AF-A0A0S8D6X4-F1
#
_entry.id   AF-A0A0S8D6X4-F1
#
_cell.length_a   1.000
_cell.length_b   1.000
_cell.length_c   1.000
_cell.angle_alpha   90.00
_cell.angle_beta   90.00
_cell.angle_gamma   90.00
#
_symmetry.space_group_name_H-M   'P 1'
#
loop_
_entity.id
_entity.type
_entity.pdbx_description
1 polymer ?
#
loop_
_entity_poly.entity_id
_entity_poly.type
_entity_poly.pdbx_seq_one_letter_code
_entity_poly.pdbx_strand_id
1 'polypeptide(L)'
;MHKLLLVVLLALVISACANLETSSYRRLSGEPYLWQGIAFYEEGNYRAASRRLLFALEEGLTIPDRVQAHKYLAFIACVSGRQLTCREEFSIALKLDPKFELDEAESGHPIWGPVFRSAKAANPGRT
;
A
#
# COMPACT_ATOMS: atom_id res chain seq x y z
N MET A 1 14.07 29.49 44.44
CA MET A 1 12.86 28.70 44.10
C MET A 1 12.23 29.13 42.78
N HIS A 2 11.90 30.42 42.57
CA HIS A 2 11.37 30.94 41.29
C HIS A 2 12.25 30.69 40.04
N LYS A 3 13.58 30.85 40.16
CA LYS A 3 14.52 30.55 39.06
C LYS A 3 14.56 29.06 38.68
N LEU A 4 14.30 28.17 39.64
CA LEU A 4 14.27 26.72 39.41
C LEU A 4 12.98 26.31 38.68
N LEU A 5 11.86 26.96 39.01
CA LEU A 5 10.55 26.74 38.38
C LEU A 5 10.56 27.15 36.89
N LEU A 6 11.22 28.27 36.56
CA LEU A 6 11.37 28.75 35.17
C LEU A 6 12.21 27.81 34.30
N VAL A 7 13.26 27.20 34.85
CA VAL A 7 14.12 26.25 34.12
C VAL A 7 13.40 24.93 33.85
N VAL A 8 12.58 24.45 34.80
CA VAL A 8 11.78 23.23 34.63
C VAL A 8 10.66 23.42 33.59
N LEU A 9 10.00 24.59 33.59
CA LEU A 9 8.98 24.91 32.58
C LEU A 9 9.59 25.02 31.17
N LEU A 10 10.79 25.59 31.02
CA LEU A 10 11.46 25.68 29.72
C LEU A 10 11.85 24.29 29.18
N ALA A 11 12.32 23.39 30.04
CA ALA A 11 12.71 22.02 29.63
C ALA A 11 11.53 21.18 29.13
N LEU A 12 10.33 21.39 29.68
CA LEU A 12 9.12 20.68 29.25
C LEU A 12 8.64 21.10 27.86
N VAL A 13 8.88 22.35 27.45
CA VAL A 13 8.47 22.87 26.12
C VAL A 13 9.32 22.30 24.99
N ILE A 14 10.60 21.98 25.25
CA ILE A 14 11.54 21.53 24.20
C ILE A 14 11.30 20.07 23.80
N SER A 15 10.80 19.21 24.70
CA SER A 15 10.56 17.79 24.39
C SER A 15 9.32 17.54 23.52
N ALA A 16 8.42 18.51 23.35
CA ALA A 16 7.19 18.33 22.59
C ALA A 16 7.41 18.46 21.06
N CYS A 17 8.40 19.23 20.61
CA CYS A 17 8.62 19.49 19.19
C CYS A 17 9.36 18.36 18.45
N ALA A 18 10.17 17.54 19.14
CA ALA A 18 10.94 16.45 18.53
C ALA A 18 10.10 15.19 18.20
N ASN A 19 8.86 15.11 18.70
CA ASN A 19 8.00 13.93 18.56
C ASN A 19 7.05 13.98 17.34
N LEU A 20 6.90 15.13 16.68
CA LEU A 20 5.95 15.28 15.57
C LEU A 20 6.53 14.79 14.24
N GLU A 21 7.81 15.02 13.99
CA GLU A 21 8.54 14.69 12.75
C GLU A 21 8.89 13.18 12.65
N THR A 22 9.17 12.53 13.77
CA THR A 22 9.51 11.10 13.81
C THR A 22 8.30 10.18 13.62
N SER A 23 7.07 10.69 13.83
CA SER A 23 5.83 9.91 13.75
C SER A 23 5.35 9.67 12.31
N SER A 24 5.61 10.60 11.39
CA SER A 24 5.30 10.46 9.97
C SER A 24 6.34 9.61 9.24
N TYR A 25 7.62 9.78 9.55
CA TYR A 25 8.72 8.99 8.99
C TYR A 25 8.72 7.53 9.49
N ARG A 26 8.26 7.27 10.72
CA ARG A 26 8.09 5.91 11.26
C ARG A 26 6.95 5.12 10.61
N ARG A 27 6.10 5.75 9.79
CA ARG A 27 4.91 5.14 9.17
C ARG A 27 5.10 4.70 7.71
N LEU A 28 6.31 4.77 7.16
CA LEU A 28 6.61 4.35 5.78
C LEU A 28 7.74 3.32 5.75
N SER A 29 7.73 2.36 6.68
CA SER A 29 8.71 1.26 6.76
C SER A 29 8.34 0.05 5.88
N GLY A 30 7.24 0.14 5.12
CA GLY A 30 6.69 -0.98 4.34
C GLY A 30 7.43 -1.28 3.04
N GLU A 31 8.16 -0.33 2.45
CA GLU A 31 8.73 -0.45 1.11
C GLU A 31 9.63 -1.70 0.91
N PRO A 32 10.55 -2.05 1.84
CA PRO A 32 11.35 -3.27 1.69
C PRO A 32 10.50 -4.55 1.63
N TYR A 33 9.35 -4.55 2.31
CA TYR A 33 8.41 -5.67 2.32
C TYR A 33 7.57 -5.72 1.04
N LEU A 34 7.25 -4.57 0.45
CA LEU A 34 6.63 -4.52 -0.88
C LEU A 34 7.54 -5.21 -1.90
N TRP A 35 8.80 -4.80 -2.00
CA TRP A 35 9.74 -5.38 -2.96
C TRP A 35 9.99 -6.86 -2.72
N GLN A 36 10.07 -7.29 -1.45
CA GLN A 36 10.17 -8.71 -1.13
C GLN A 36 8.91 -9.49 -1.51
N GLY A 37 7.73 -8.91 -1.35
CA GLY A 37 6.47 -9.52 -1.80
C GLY A 37 6.40 -9.67 -3.32
N ILE A 38 6.88 -8.68 -4.05
CA ILE A 38 6.99 -8.71 -5.52
C ILE A 38 7.97 -9.81 -5.96
N ALA A 39 9.16 -9.87 -5.35
CA ALA A 39 10.13 -10.93 -5.65
C ALA A 39 9.53 -12.33 -5.46
N PHE A 40 8.82 -12.58 -4.35
CA PHE A 40 8.13 -13.85 -4.15
C PHE A 40 7.03 -14.12 -5.19
N TYR A 41 6.37 -13.09 -5.71
CA TYR A 41 5.38 -13.27 -6.77
C TYR A 41 6.05 -13.71 -8.08
N GLU A 42 7.15 -13.08 -8.46
CA GLU A 42 7.91 -13.43 -9.67
C GLU A 42 8.50 -14.84 -9.58
N GLU A 43 8.84 -15.31 -8.38
CA GLU A 43 9.24 -16.69 -8.10
C GLU A 43 8.07 -17.70 -8.11
N GLY A 44 6.82 -17.25 -8.26
CA GLY A 44 5.62 -18.08 -8.16
C GLY A 44 5.23 -18.47 -6.74
N ASN A 45 5.90 -17.94 -5.71
CA ASN A 45 5.58 -18.17 -4.31
C ASN A 45 4.45 -17.25 -3.83
N TYR A 46 3.26 -17.43 -4.40
CA TYR A 46 2.09 -16.57 -4.15
C TYR A 46 1.69 -16.48 -2.68
N ARG A 47 1.89 -17.57 -1.91
CA ARG A 47 1.58 -17.59 -0.48
C ARG A 47 2.54 -16.69 0.31
N ALA A 48 3.83 -16.68 0.00
CA ALA A 48 4.79 -15.78 0.63
C ALA A 48 4.60 -14.34 0.15
N ALA A 49 4.35 -14.16 -1.15
CA ALA A 49 4.06 -12.86 -1.75
C ALA A 49 2.89 -12.17 -1.06
N SER A 50 1.71 -12.81 -0.98
CA SER A 50 0.53 -12.22 -0.32
C SER A 50 0.80 -11.83 1.13
N ARG A 51 1.47 -12.68 1.92
CA ARG A 51 1.80 -12.34 3.31
C ARG A 51 2.68 -11.11 3.39
N ARG A 52 3.65 -10.98 2.48
CA ARG A 52 4.62 -9.88 2.55
C ARG A 52 4.06 -8.56 2.03
N LEU A 53 3.20 -8.61 1.01
CA LEU A 53 2.45 -7.45 0.51
C LEU A 53 1.48 -6.91 1.56
N LEU A 54 0.75 -7.79 2.27
CA LEU A 54 -0.12 -7.39 3.37
C LEU A 54 0.67 -6.76 4.52
N PHE A 55 1.80 -7.35 4.88
CA PHE A 55 2.68 -6.78 5.90
C PHE A 55 3.25 -5.42 5.49
N ALA A 56 3.59 -5.24 4.20
CA ALA A 56 4.02 -3.95 3.68
C ALA A 56 2.94 -2.87 3.87
N LEU A 57 1.68 -3.21 3.58
CA LEU A 57 0.54 -2.31 3.79
C LEU A 57 0.35 -1.93 5.27
N GLU A 58 0.56 -2.86 6.20
CA GLU A 58 0.46 -2.64 7.65
C GLU A 58 1.58 -1.72 8.17
N GLU A 59 2.82 -1.94 7.70
CA GLU A 59 4.00 -1.12 8.01
C GLU A 59 3.96 0.28 7.37
N GLY A 60 3.01 0.47 6.45
CA GLY A 60 2.72 1.72 5.80
C GLY A 60 3.58 1.98 4.57
N LEU A 61 2.92 2.53 3.56
CA LEU A 61 3.42 2.70 2.20
C LEU A 61 2.94 4.04 1.65
N THR A 62 3.72 4.59 0.70
CA THR A 62 3.27 5.75 -0.09
C THR A 62 2.04 5.36 -0.92
N ILE A 63 1.24 6.34 -1.39
CA ILE A 63 0.07 6.02 -2.22
C ILE A 63 0.45 5.20 -3.47
N PRO A 64 1.49 5.54 -4.24
CA PRO A 64 1.95 4.70 -5.35
C PRO A 64 2.30 3.27 -4.95
N ASP A 65 3.00 3.09 -3.83
CA ASP A 65 3.39 1.76 -3.35
C ASP A 65 2.19 0.94 -2.88
N ARG A 66 1.17 1.59 -2.30
CA ARG A 66 -0.10 0.94 -1.96
C ARG A 66 -0.84 0.47 -3.21
N VAL A 67 -0.89 1.29 -4.26
CA VAL A 67 -1.44 0.89 -5.57
C VAL A 67 -0.71 -0.33 -6.09
N GLN A 68 0.63 -0.33 -6.04
CA GLN A 68 1.45 -1.46 -6.46
C GLN A 68 1.18 -2.74 -5.63
N ALA A 69 1.07 -2.61 -4.31
CA ALA A 69 0.77 -3.73 -3.42
C ALA A 69 -0.59 -4.37 -3.73
N HIS A 70 -1.63 -3.54 -3.87
CA HIS A 70 -2.98 -4.00 -4.22
C HIS A 70 -3.04 -4.58 -5.64
N LYS A 71 -2.25 -4.08 -6.61
CA LYS A 71 -2.12 -4.70 -7.94
C LYS A 71 -1.64 -6.14 -7.85
N TYR A 72 -0.54 -6.39 -7.13
CA TYR A 72 -0.01 -7.75 -6.99
C TYR A 72 -0.91 -8.67 -6.15
N LEU A 73 -1.57 -8.14 -5.12
CA LEU A 73 -2.59 -8.90 -4.38
C LEU A 73 -3.76 -9.31 -5.28
N ALA A 74 -4.20 -8.42 -6.18
CA ALA A 74 -5.21 -8.73 -7.19
C ALA A 74 -4.76 -9.85 -8.13
N PHE A 75 -3.54 -9.75 -8.69
CA PHE A 75 -2.99 -10.78 -9.56
C PHE A 75 -2.97 -12.15 -8.87
N ILE A 76 -2.46 -12.23 -7.64
CA ILE A 76 -2.42 -13.45 -6.84
C ILE A 76 -3.84 -14.00 -6.60
N ALA A 77 -4.80 -13.16 -6.23
CA ALA A 77 -6.18 -13.58 -6.03
C ALA A 77 -6.80 -14.13 -7.31
N CYS A 78 -6.56 -13.48 -8.45
CA CYS A 78 -7.06 -13.90 -9.75
C CYS A 78 -6.53 -15.28 -10.16
N VAL A 79 -5.22 -15.50 -10.12
CA VAL A 79 -4.61 -16.80 -10.49
C VAL A 79 -4.94 -17.91 -9.48
N SER A 80 -5.32 -17.54 -8.26
CA SER A 80 -5.79 -18.47 -7.21
C SER A 80 -7.30 -18.77 -7.29
N GLY A 81 -8.00 -18.31 -8.33
CA GLY A 81 -9.45 -18.52 -8.50
C GLY A 81 -10.35 -17.70 -7.56
N ARG A 82 -9.80 -16.75 -6.80
CA ARG A 82 -10.53 -15.88 -5.86
C ARG A 82 -10.99 -14.60 -6.56
N GLN A 83 -11.90 -14.75 -7.51
CA GLN A 83 -12.35 -13.68 -8.42
C GLN A 83 -12.96 -12.47 -7.70
N LEU A 84 -13.72 -12.68 -6.61
CA LEU A 84 -14.29 -11.59 -5.81
C LEU A 84 -13.18 -10.73 -5.19
N THR A 85 -12.23 -11.36 -4.48
CA THR A 85 -11.07 -10.69 -3.90
C THR A 85 -10.21 -10.02 -4.95
N CYS A 86 -10.00 -10.64 -6.11
CA CYS A 86 -9.24 -10.01 -7.20
C CYS A 86 -9.85 -8.66 -7.62
N ARG A 87 -11.18 -8.61 -7.77
CA ARG A 87 -11.89 -7.37 -8.11
C ARG A 87 -11.83 -6.34 -6.99
N GLU A 88 -11.92 -6.77 -5.74
CA GLU A 88 -11.83 -5.90 -4.56
C GLU A 88 -10.46 -5.22 -4.49
N GLU A 89 -9.38 -5.97 -4.63
CA GLU A 89 -8.01 -5.44 -4.62
C GLU A 89 -7.78 -4.41 -5.75
N PHE A 90 -8.22 -4.71 -6.97
CA PHE A 90 -8.18 -3.71 -8.06
C PHE A 90 -9.03 -2.48 -7.76
N SER A 91 -10.21 -2.66 -7.15
CA SER A 91 -11.07 -1.54 -6.77
C SER A 91 -10.42 -0.66 -5.71
N ILE A 92 -9.63 -1.23 -4.79
CA ILE A 92 -8.86 -0.45 -3.83
C ILE A 92 -7.75 0.33 -4.54
N ALA A 93 -6.98 -0.31 -5.43
CA ALA A 93 -5.95 0.36 -6.23
C ALA A 93 -6.52 1.56 -7.02
N LEU A 94 -7.66 1.39 -7.70
CA LEU A 94 -8.34 2.44 -8.46
C LEU A 94 -8.95 3.56 -7.59
N LYS A 95 -9.32 3.26 -6.34
CA LYS A 95 -9.75 4.30 -5.39
C LYS A 95 -8.59 5.14 -4.89
N LEU A 96 -7.40 4.54 -4.76
CA LEU A 96 -6.18 5.23 -4.37
C LEU A 96 -5.63 6.10 -5.50
N ASP A 97 -5.68 5.57 -6.73
CA ASP A 97 -5.32 6.29 -7.94
C ASP A 97 -6.34 6.00 -9.06
N PRO A 98 -7.30 6.90 -9.31
CA PRO A 98 -8.27 6.75 -10.40
C PRO A 98 -7.68 6.71 -11.80
N LYS A 99 -6.40 7.10 -11.98
CA LYS A 99 -5.67 7.04 -13.25
C LYS A 99 -4.82 5.77 -13.36
N PHE A 100 -4.84 4.90 -12.36
CA PHE A 100 -4.09 3.65 -12.38
C PHE A 100 -4.44 2.81 -13.61
N GLU A 101 -3.41 2.37 -14.33
CA GLU A 101 -3.49 1.45 -15.45
C GLU A 101 -2.56 0.27 -15.22
N LEU A 102 -2.98 -0.89 -15.73
CA LEU A 102 -2.05 -1.99 -15.98
C LEU A 102 -1.20 -1.67 -17.20
N ASP A 103 0.03 -2.17 -17.24
CA ASP A 103 0.84 -2.07 -18.45
C ASP A 103 0.26 -2.93 -19.58
N GLU A 104 0.81 -2.79 -20.79
CA GLU A 104 0.31 -3.49 -21.97
C GLU A 104 0.32 -5.02 -21.81
N ALA A 105 1.40 -5.58 -21.25
CA ALA A 105 1.54 -7.01 -21.05
C ALA A 105 0.58 -7.53 -19.98
N GLU A 106 0.39 -6.77 -18.90
CA GLU A 106 -0.51 -7.08 -17.80
C GLU A 106 -1.98 -6.99 -18.24
N SER A 107 -2.36 -5.94 -19.00
CA SER A 107 -3.75 -5.70 -19.41
C SER A 107 -4.29 -6.76 -20.37
N GLY A 108 -3.40 -7.39 -21.15
CA GLY A 108 -3.70 -8.47 -22.09
C GLY A 108 -3.91 -9.84 -21.44
N HIS A 109 -3.62 -10.01 -20.15
CA HIS A 109 -3.69 -11.31 -19.50
C HIS A 109 -5.15 -11.85 -19.43
N PRO A 110 -5.40 -13.11 -19.83
CA PRO A 110 -6.76 -13.63 -19.97
C PRO A 110 -7.54 -13.73 -18.66
N ILE A 111 -6.83 -13.87 -17.52
CA ILE A 111 -7.48 -14.06 -16.20
C ILE A 111 -7.82 -12.73 -15.53
N TRP A 112 -6.84 -11.85 -15.30
CA TRP A 112 -7.06 -10.61 -14.54
C TRP A 112 -7.42 -9.41 -15.41
N GLY A 113 -7.07 -9.40 -16.71
CA GLY A 113 -7.39 -8.29 -17.62
C GLY A 113 -8.89 -7.95 -17.66
N PRO A 114 -9.79 -8.93 -17.85
CA PRO A 114 -11.24 -8.71 -17.78
C PRO A 114 -11.71 -8.19 -16.41
N VAL A 115 -11.11 -8.67 -15.32
CA VAL A 115 -11.46 -8.26 -13.94
C VAL A 115 -11.07 -6.81 -13.69
N PHE A 116 -9.86 -6.42 -14.09
CA PHE A 116 -9.40 -5.04 -13.99
C PHE A 116 -10.30 -4.09 -14.77
N ARG A 117 -10.61 -4.40 -16.05
CA ARG A 117 -11.53 -3.59 -16.86
C ARG A 117 -12.90 -3.44 -16.21
N SER A 118 -13.43 -4.53 -15.64
CA SER A 118 -14.70 -4.49 -14.92
C SER A 118 -14.63 -3.64 -13.64
N ALA A 119 -13.57 -3.76 -12.85
CA ALA A 119 -13.36 -2.94 -11.65
C ALA A 119 -13.23 -1.44 -11.99
N LYS A 120 -12.56 -1.12 -13.09
CA LYS A 120 -12.40 0.24 -13.60
C LYS A 120 -13.71 0.85 -14.09
N ALA A 121 -14.52 0.09 -14.84
CA ALA A 121 -15.84 0.53 -15.26
C ALA A 121 -16.79 0.81 -14.06
N ALA A 122 -16.62 0.07 -12.96
CA ALA A 122 -17.37 0.27 -11.72
C ALA A 122 -16.86 1.45 -10.87
N ASN A 123 -15.66 1.96 -11.14
CA ASN A 123 -15.09 3.15 -10.52
C ASN A 123 -14.85 4.25 -11.58
N PRO A 124 -15.90 4.77 -12.24
CA PRO A 124 -15.74 5.89 -13.16
C PRO A 124 -15.25 7.07 -12.32
N GLY A 125 -13.97 7.41 -12.47
CA GLY A 125 -13.30 8.42 -11.65
C GLY A 125 -14.21 9.62 -11.44
N ARG A 126 -14.55 9.89 -10.18
CA ARG A 126 -15.40 11.04 -9.82
C ARG A 126 -14.60 12.29 -10.19
N THR A 127 -14.93 12.85 -11.35
CA THR A 127 -14.44 14.13 -11.86
C THR A 127 -14.73 15.25 -10.87
#